data_AF-A0A2P5MKE1-F1
#
_entry.id   AF-A0A2P5MKE1-F1
#
_cell.length_a   1.000
_cell.length_b   1.000
_cell.length_c   1.000
_cell.angle_alpha   90.00
_cell.angle_beta   90.00
_cell.angle_gamma   90.00
#
_symmetry.space_group_name_H-M   'P 1'
#
loop_
_entity.id
_entity.type
_entity.pdbx_description
1 polymer ?
#
loop_
_entity_poly.entity_id
_entity_poly.type
_entity_poly.pdbx_seq_one_letter_code
_entity_poly.pdbx_strand_id
1 'polypeptide(L)'
;MAEQVEQLDFIWEGLDKGQNKAKGEISAKSEAVARADLRRLGIKVVKIKKKPKPLFAARAKPITPGDIAVFSRQLSTMLQSGVPLVQSFDIIGKGHENASMQKMLLDIKADIEGGDTLAEALKKRPLYFDDLYC
;
A
#
# COMPACT_ATOMS: atom_id res chain seq x y z
N MET A 1 19.75 18.43 -0.86
CA MET A 1 18.36 18.29 -1.36
C MET A 1 18.36 17.10 -2.30
N ALA A 2 17.87 15.93 -1.86
CA ALA A 2 17.87 14.72 -2.68
C ALA A 2 16.53 14.63 -3.40
N GLU A 3 16.52 14.86 -4.72
CA GLU A 3 15.37 14.59 -5.56
C GLU A 3 15.07 13.09 -5.50
N GLN A 4 13.99 12.71 -4.81
CA GLN A 4 13.39 11.38 -4.94
C GLN A 4 12.92 11.25 -6.38
N VAL A 5 13.74 10.61 -7.21
CA VAL A 5 13.35 10.42 -8.59
C VAL A 5 12.45 9.20 -8.68
N GLU A 6 11.16 9.43 -8.93
CA GLU A 6 10.19 8.38 -9.26
C GLU A 6 10.74 7.52 -10.41
N GLN A 7 11.14 6.30 -10.09
CA GLN A 7 11.47 5.28 -11.08
C GLN A 7 10.16 4.60 -11.48
N LEU A 8 9.83 4.67 -12.76
CA LEU A 8 8.69 4.00 -13.35
C LEU A 8 9.18 2.71 -14.01
N ASP A 9 8.44 1.62 -13.83
CA ASP A 9 8.71 0.38 -14.52
C ASP A 9 8.15 0.41 -15.94
N PHE A 10 9.00 0.10 -16.92
CA PHE A 10 8.66 0.00 -18.33
C PHE A 10 8.86 -1.43 -18.79
N ILE A 11 7.87 -1.98 -19.50
CA ILE A 11 8.00 -3.24 -20.22
C ILE A 11 8.46 -2.89 -21.64
N TRP A 12 9.53 -3.54 -22.08
CA TRP A 12 10.09 -3.33 -23.41
C TRP A 12 10.16 -4.64 -24.19
N GLU A 13 9.94 -4.54 -25.49
CA GLU A 13 10.16 -5.59 -26.47
C GLU A 13 11.12 -5.02 -27.52
N GLY A 14 12.24 -5.71 -27.73
CA GLY A 14 13.31 -5.26 -28.59
C GLY A 14 13.97 -6.40 -29.34
N LEU A 15 14.82 -6.04 -30.28
CA LEU A 15 15.69 -6.97 -31.00
C LEU A 15 17.10 -6.81 -30.43
N ASP A 16 17.69 -7.92 -29.99
CA ASP A 16 19.09 -7.96 -29.60
C ASP A 16 19.99 -8.01 -30.86
N LYS A 17 21.30 -7.81 -30.71
CA LYS A 17 22.31 -7.84 -31.79
C LYS A 17 22.24 -9.09 -32.66
N GLY A 18 21.76 -10.21 -32.11
CA GLY A 18 21.54 -11.48 -32.83
C GLY A 18 20.21 -11.60 -33.57
N GLN A 19 19.45 -10.51 -33.78
CA GLN A 19 18.08 -10.52 -34.35
C GLN A 19 17.04 -11.30 -33.53
N ASN A 20 17.38 -11.74 -32.32
CA ASN A 20 16.46 -12.41 -31.42
C ASN A 20 15.55 -11.40 -30.72
N LYS A 21 14.26 -11.75 -30.62
CA LYS A 21 13.27 -10.93 -29.90
C LYS A 21 13.52 -11.08 -28.40
N ALA A 22 13.97 -10.02 -27.75
CA ALA A 22 14.13 -9.93 -26.30
C ALA A 22 12.98 -9.13 -25.71
N LYS A 23 12.45 -9.59 -24.58
CA LYS A 23 11.47 -8.87 -23.79
C LYS A 23 11.99 -8.76 -22.38
N GLY A 24 11.79 -7.61 -21.75
CA GLY A 24 12.25 -7.39 -20.39
C GLY A 24 11.54 -6.23 -19.73
N GLU A 25 11.88 -6.04 -18.47
CA GLU A 25 11.43 -4.91 -17.67
C GLU A 25 12.64 -4.01 -17.42
N ILE A 26 12.43 -2.70 -17.48
CA ILE A 26 13.45 -1.72 -17.12
C ILE A 26 12.80 -0.61 -16.31
N SER A 27 13.40 -0.30 -15.17
CA SER A 27 12.98 0.81 -14.31
C SER A 27 13.73 2.07 -14.75
N ALA A 28 13.02 3.13 -15.11
CA ALA A 28 13.62 4.37 -15.58
C ALA A 28 12.81 5.61 -15.16
N LYS A 29 13.44 6.78 -15.27
CA LYS A 29 12.81 8.07 -14.94
C LYS A 29 11.78 8.51 -15.99
N SER A 30 11.94 8.08 -17.24
CA SER A 30 11.04 8.39 -18.35
C SER A 30 11.21 7.39 -19.49
N GLU A 31 10.26 7.36 -20.43
CA GLU A 31 10.35 6.47 -21.61
C GLU A 31 11.60 6.77 -22.44
N ALA A 32 11.99 8.05 -22.54
CA ALA A 32 13.20 8.47 -23.26
C ALA A 32 14.47 7.92 -22.59
N VAL A 33 14.53 7.95 -21.25
CA VAL A 33 15.65 7.40 -20.47
C VAL A 33 15.70 5.87 -20.60
N ALA A 34 14.55 5.19 -20.47
CA ALA A 34 14.48 3.74 -20.66
C ALA A 34 14.94 3.30 -22.07
N ARG A 35 14.53 4.02 -23.12
CA ARG A 35 14.99 3.74 -24.49
C ARG A 35 16.49 3.99 -24.65
N ALA A 36 17.04 5.03 -24.03
CA ALA A 36 18.47 5.33 -24.06
C ALA A 36 19.29 4.22 -23.37
N ASP A 37 18.85 3.74 -22.22
CA ASP A 37 19.50 2.66 -21.49
C ASP A 37 19.45 1.34 -22.26
N LEU A 38 18.31 1.00 -22.88
CA LEU A 38 18.19 -0.19 -23.73
C LEU A 38 19.05 -0.11 -24.99
N ARG A 39 19.17 1.08 -25.59
CA ARG A 39 20.09 1.30 -26.71
C ARG A 39 21.55 1.14 -26.29
N ARG A 40 21.93 1.58 -25.08
CA ARG A 40 23.27 1.38 -24.50
C ARG A 40 23.60 -0.10 -24.31
N LEU A 41 22.60 -0.90 -23.97
CA LEU A 41 22.70 -2.37 -23.86
C LEU A 41 22.74 -3.07 -25.23
N GLY A 42 22.65 -2.33 -26.34
CA GLY A 42 22.70 -2.90 -27.69
C GLY A 42 21.36 -3.43 -28.19
N ILE A 43 20.26 -3.09 -27.51
CA ILE A 43 18.92 -3.59 -27.81
C ILE A 43 18.17 -2.54 -28.63
N LYS A 44 17.73 -2.90 -29.84
CA LYS A 44 16.87 -2.04 -30.65
C LYS A 44 15.43 -2.18 -30.17
N VAL A 45 14.97 -1.23 -29.37
CA VAL A 45 13.61 -1.20 -28.82
C VAL A 45 12.58 -1.04 -29.94
N VAL A 46 11.74 -2.07 -30.13
CA VAL A 46 10.63 -2.05 -31.09
C VAL A 46 9.38 -1.47 -30.42
N LYS A 47 9.19 -1.78 -29.14
CA LYS A 47 8.03 -1.34 -28.37
C LYS A 47 8.46 -1.13 -26.93
N ILE A 48 8.08 0.00 -26.35
CA ILE A 48 8.20 0.24 -24.91
C ILE A 48 6.86 0.76 -24.44
N LYS A 49 6.37 0.21 -23.34
CA LYS A 49 5.15 0.65 -22.70
C LYS A 49 5.45 0.83 -21.23
N LYS A 50 4.95 1.94 -20.66
CA LYS A 50 4.85 2.07 -19.20
C LYS A 50 4.08 0.83 -18.71
N LYS A 51 4.63 0.10 -17.75
CA LYS A 51 3.85 -0.92 -17.05
C LYS A 51 2.67 -0.16 -16.46
N PRO A 52 1.42 -0.46 -16.86
CA PRO A 52 0.30 0.24 -16.27
C PRO A 52 0.42 0.00 -14.76
N LYS A 53 0.52 1.09 -13.97
CA LYS A 53 0.31 0.99 -12.52
C LYS A 53 -0.97 0.18 -12.40
N PRO A 54 -0.99 -0.95 -11.68
CA PRO A 54 -2.20 -1.73 -11.54
C PRO A 54 -3.23 -0.82 -10.89
N LEU A 55 -4.07 -0.17 -11.71
CA LEU A 55 -5.20 0.64 -11.25
C LEU A 55 -6.21 -0.28 -10.56
N PHE A 56 -6.13 -1.58 -10.89
CA PHE A 56 -6.66 -2.72 -10.15
C PHE A 56 -5.55 -3.39 -9.34
N ALA A 57 -4.85 -2.64 -8.48
CA ALA A 57 -4.20 -3.26 -7.33
C ALA A 57 -5.32 -4.01 -6.57
N ALA A 58 -5.05 -5.24 -6.14
CA ALA A 58 -6.01 -6.13 -5.48
C ALA A 58 -6.98 -5.32 -4.62
N ARG A 59 -8.24 -5.22 -5.05
CA ARG A 59 -9.25 -4.38 -4.41
C ARG A 59 -9.28 -4.79 -2.94
N ALA A 60 -8.77 -3.91 -2.08
CA ALA A 60 -8.67 -4.19 -0.67
C ALA A 60 -10.07 -4.58 -0.18
N LYS A 61 -10.18 -5.76 0.44
CA LYS A 61 -11.47 -6.38 0.79
C LYS A 61 -12.29 -5.35 1.60
N PRO A 62 -13.57 -5.13 1.29
CA PRO A 62 -14.37 -4.19 2.07
C PRO A 62 -14.38 -4.61 3.55
N ILE A 63 -14.30 -3.65 4.45
CA ILE A 63 -14.41 -3.89 5.90
C ILE A 63 -15.86 -4.27 6.17
N THR A 64 -16.07 -5.41 6.81
CA THR A 64 -17.40 -5.89 7.19
C THR A 64 -17.71 -5.56 8.65
N PRO A 65 -18.99 -5.48 9.06
CA PRO A 65 -19.34 -5.32 10.46
C PRO A 65 -18.79 -6.43 11.37
N GLY A 66 -18.61 -7.65 10.82
CA GLY A 66 -17.99 -8.75 11.54
C GLY A 66 -16.52 -8.49 11.89
N ASP A 67 -15.76 -7.87 10.99
CA ASP A 67 -14.37 -7.49 11.23
C ASP A 67 -14.27 -6.48 12.40
N ILE A 68 -15.21 -5.51 12.44
CA ILE A 68 -15.28 -4.49 13.51
C ILE A 68 -15.62 -5.14 14.85
N ALA A 69 -16.57 -6.08 14.88
CA ALA A 69 -16.95 -6.79 16.10
C ALA A 69 -15.79 -7.64 16.66
N VAL A 70 -15.03 -8.32 15.79
CA VAL A 70 -13.85 -9.08 16.17
C VAL A 70 -12.77 -8.15 16.73
N PHE A 71 -12.48 -7.04 16.04
CA PHE A 71 -11.56 -6.01 16.49
C PHE A 71 -11.96 -5.48 17.88
N SER A 72 -13.22 -5.14 18.09
CA SER A 72 -13.74 -4.60 19.36
C SER A 72 -13.51 -5.58 20.51
N ARG A 73 -13.75 -6.87 20.27
CA ARG A 73 -13.52 -7.93 21.25
C ARG A 73 -12.03 -8.10 21.57
N GLN A 74 -11.17 -8.13 20.54
CA GLN A 74 -9.73 -8.24 20.71
C GLN A 74 -9.17 -7.04 21.49
N LEU A 75 -9.62 -5.84 21.16
CA LEU A 75 -9.25 -4.62 21.86
C LEU A 75 -9.66 -4.68 23.34
N SER A 76 -10.91 -5.08 23.61
CA SER A 76 -11.39 -5.24 24.99
C SER A 76 -10.54 -6.22 25.80
N THR A 77 -10.17 -7.38 25.23
CA THR A 77 -9.31 -8.37 25.89
C THR A 77 -7.91 -7.82 26.17
N MET A 78 -7.32 -7.11 25.21
CA MET A 78 -5.98 -6.52 25.36
C MET A 78 -5.98 -5.44 26.45
N LEU A 79 -6.99 -4.56 26.45
CA LEU A 79 -7.14 -3.51 27.45
C LEU A 79 -7.39 -4.09 28.85
N GLN A 80 -8.24 -5.13 28.97
CA GLN A 80 -8.45 -5.84 30.24
C GLN A 80 -7.17 -6.50 30.77
N SER A 81 -6.28 -6.92 29.86
CA SER A 81 -4.99 -7.50 30.21
C SER A 81 -3.92 -6.45 30.52
N GLY A 82 -4.26 -5.16 30.50
CA GLY A 82 -3.35 -4.04 30.79
C GLY A 82 -2.38 -3.73 29.65
N VAL A 83 -2.63 -4.23 28.43
CA VAL A 83 -1.83 -3.88 27.26
C VAL A 83 -2.11 -2.43 26.88
N PRO A 84 -1.08 -1.60 26.66
CA PRO A 84 -1.26 -0.22 26.21
C PRO A 84 -2.12 -0.11 24.96
N LEU A 85 -2.93 0.94 24.87
CA LEU A 85 -3.87 1.16 23.76
C LEU A 85 -3.16 1.13 22.40
N VAL A 86 -2.10 1.92 22.24
CA VAL A 86 -1.31 2.03 21.00
C VAL A 86 -0.73 0.66 20.59
N GLN A 87 -0.22 -0.11 21.55
CA GLN A 87 0.31 -1.45 21.29
C GLN A 87 -0.79 -2.43 20.88
N SER A 88 -1.98 -2.33 21.50
CA SER A 88 -3.15 -3.14 21.13
C SER A 88 -3.55 -2.92 19.67
N PHE A 89 -3.58 -1.66 19.21
CA PHE A 89 -3.85 -1.33 17.81
C PHE A 89 -2.77 -1.85 16.85
N ASP A 90 -1.50 -1.80 17.24
CA ASP A 90 -0.39 -2.32 16.44
C ASP A 90 -0.47 -3.85 16.27
N ILE A 91 -0.76 -4.58 17.36
CA ILE A 91 -0.90 -6.04 17.35
C ILE A 91 -2.10 -6.46 16.50
N ILE A 92 -3.27 -5.86 16.74
CA ILE A 92 -4.49 -6.23 16.01
C ILE A 92 -4.39 -5.83 14.53
N GLY A 93 -3.86 -4.63 14.25
CA GLY A 93 -3.66 -4.13 12.89
C GLY A 93 -2.71 -5.01 12.07
N LYS A 94 -1.63 -5.54 12.66
CA LYS A 94 -0.73 -6.46 11.96
C LYS A 94 -1.30 -7.86 11.79
N GLY A 95 -2.13 -8.32 12.73
CA GLY A 95 -2.74 -9.65 12.72
C GLY A 95 -4.00 -9.81 11.87
N HIS A 96 -4.59 -8.72 11.38
CA HIS A 96 -5.87 -8.77 10.66
C HIS A 96 -5.71 -9.24 9.21
N GLU A 97 -6.55 -10.18 8.74
CA GLU A 97 -6.46 -10.76 7.38
C GLU A 97 -6.86 -9.76 6.28
N ASN A 98 -7.72 -8.79 6.60
CA ASN A 98 -8.17 -7.76 5.67
C ASN A 98 -7.22 -6.54 5.63
N ALA A 99 -6.49 -6.37 4.53
CA ALA A 99 -5.59 -5.23 4.30
C ALA A 99 -6.25 -3.84 4.46
N SER A 100 -7.54 -3.69 4.15
CA SER A 100 -8.27 -2.43 4.37
C SER A 100 -8.37 -2.11 5.86
N MET A 101 -8.69 -3.12 6.68
CA MET A 101 -8.80 -2.98 8.13
C MET A 101 -7.42 -2.73 8.75
N GLN A 102 -6.38 -3.43 8.29
CA GLN A 102 -5.00 -3.19 8.74
C GLN A 102 -4.62 -1.72 8.55
N LYS A 103 -4.85 -1.18 7.35
CA LYS A 103 -4.56 0.23 7.05
C LYS A 103 -5.35 1.17 7.97
N MET A 104 -6.66 0.95 8.10
CA MET A 104 -7.50 1.79 8.97
C MET A 104 -7.03 1.79 10.42
N LEU A 105 -6.67 0.63 10.97
CA LEU A 105 -6.18 0.50 12.35
C LEU A 105 -4.82 1.16 12.55
N LEU A 106 -3.91 1.06 11.58
CA LEU A 106 -2.62 1.74 11.61
C LEU A 106 -2.78 3.27 11.49
N ASP A 107 -3.74 3.75 10.69
CA ASP A 107 -4.05 5.17 10.60
C ASP A 107 -4.64 5.68 11.94
N ILE A 108 -5.52 4.91 12.60
CA ILE A 108 -6.06 5.26 13.93
C ILE A 108 -4.95 5.31 14.97
N LYS A 109 -4.04 4.33 14.94
CA LYS A 109 -2.85 4.31 15.81
C LYS A 109 -2.02 5.60 15.63
N ALA A 110 -1.78 6.01 14.39
CA ALA A 110 -1.00 7.21 14.09
C ALA A 110 -1.67 8.50 14.62
N ASP A 111 -3.00 8.60 14.55
CA ASP A 111 -3.73 9.73 15.15
C ASP A 111 -3.57 9.77 16.68
N ILE A 112 -3.68 8.61 17.33
CA ILE A 112 -3.52 8.49 18.79
C ILE A 112 -2.06 8.82 19.21
N GLU A 113 -1.08 8.34 18.44
CA GLU A 113 0.33 8.71 18.63
C GLU A 113 0.58 10.21 18.38
N GLY A 114 -0.23 10.83 17.52
CA GLY A 114 -0.24 12.28 17.26
C GLY A 114 -0.88 13.11 18.38
N GLY A 115 -1.53 12.48 19.36
CA GLY A 115 -2.13 13.13 20.52
C GLY A 115 -3.66 13.19 20.52
N ASP A 116 -4.32 12.64 19.50
CA ASP A 116 -5.78 12.58 19.48
C ASP A 116 -6.30 11.56 20.51
N THR A 117 -7.47 11.84 21.07
CA THR A 117 -8.17 10.84 21.88
C THR A 117 -8.68 9.69 21.00
N LEU A 118 -8.92 8.53 21.62
CA LEU A 118 -9.49 7.37 20.92
C LEU A 118 -10.82 7.72 20.24
N ALA A 119 -11.69 8.46 20.92
CA ALA A 119 -13.00 8.89 20.41
C ALA A 119 -12.85 9.79 19.17
N GLU A 120 -11.93 10.76 19.21
CA GLU A 120 -11.67 11.65 18.07
C GLU A 120 -11.10 10.88 16.88
N ALA A 121 -10.15 9.98 17.13
CA ALA A 121 -9.59 9.13 16.09
C ALA A 121 -10.67 8.24 15.44
N LEU A 122 -11.56 7.62 16.21
CA LEU A 122 -12.65 6.80 15.66
C LEU A 122 -13.66 7.63 14.86
N LYS A 123 -14.01 8.84 15.34
CA LYS A 123 -14.93 9.77 14.65
C LYS A 123 -14.45 10.23 13.28
N LYS A 124 -13.13 10.23 13.02
CA LYS A 124 -12.59 10.50 11.67
C LYS A 124 -13.01 9.43 10.64
N ARG A 125 -13.58 8.29 11.07
CA ARG A 125 -14.03 7.18 10.22
C ARG A 125 -15.52 6.85 10.41
N PRO A 126 -16.44 7.77 10.07
CA PRO A 126 -17.89 7.61 10.31
C PRO A 126 -18.55 6.50 9.48
N LEU A 127 -17.87 6.01 8.44
CA LEU A 127 -18.32 4.88 7.61
C LEU A 127 -18.34 3.54 8.36
N TYR A 128 -17.55 3.43 9.43
CA TYR A 128 -17.33 2.18 10.16
C TYR A 128 -17.69 2.29 11.64
N PHE A 129 -17.49 3.47 12.24
CA PHE A 129 -17.83 3.75 13.62
C PHE A 129 -18.95 4.78 13.67
N ASP A 130 -20.06 4.44 14.31
CA ASP A 130 -21.16 5.36 14.53
C ASP A 130 -20.92 6.20 15.81
N ASP A 131 -21.81 7.17 16.05
CA ASP A 131 -21.73 8.04 17.23
C ASP A 131 -21.94 7.27 18.55
N LEU A 132 -22.54 6.09 18.50
CA LEU A 132 -22.72 5.24 19.69
C LEU A 132 -21.43 4.50 20.07
N TYR A 133 -20.61 4.17 19.07
CA TYR A 133 -19.34 3.50 19.26
C TYR A 133 -18.22 4.43 19.75
N CYS A 134 -18.27 5.72 19.39
CA CYS A 134 -17.18 6.68 19.62
C CYS A 134 -17.25 7.46 20.93
#